data_AF-A0A4E0QQV4-F1
#
_entry.id   AF-A0A4E0QQV4-F1
#
_cell.length_a   1.000
_cell.length_b   1.000
_cell.length_c   1.000
_cell.angle_alpha   90.00
_cell.angle_beta   90.00
_cell.angle_gamma   90.00
#
_symmetry.space_group_name_H-M   'P 1'
#
loop_
_entity.id
_entity.type
_entity.pdbx_description
1 polymer ?
#
loop_
_entity_poly.entity_id
_entity_poly.type
_entity_poly.pdbx_seq_one_letter_code
_entity_poly.pdbx_strand_id
1 'polypeptide(L)'
;MSLNSRTIAKILREHFTGEIPIIKNIYEHIEFMSSLKTELEKITGVEVSTGSSWDMRECHFSVKGEFSKYGDSFTIQFNQKNELIIDNYRDSATIYQIEQIYSFIDRLKLEPENIKGRRLKTEKINKLKKQAILAKMKEIAKEDQFDFYTTEYKTKLKMIVRVEGGKLLEIDIPYGKFQEILKDLRSFIMTVRELQKSGISFKLKPDSNDGYGWIRHTSVRNAP
;
A
#
# COMPACT_ATOMS: atom_id res chain seq x y z
N MET A 1 -8.41 11.36 -3.91
CA MET A 1 -7.73 10.06 -3.98
C MET A 1 -8.46 9.11 -4.92
N SER A 2 -8.10 9.12 -6.20
CA SER A 2 -8.28 7.97 -7.09
C SER A 2 -7.75 6.68 -6.44
N LEU A 3 -8.19 5.52 -6.92
CA LEU A 3 -7.59 4.25 -6.49
C LEU A 3 -6.07 4.31 -6.74
N ASN A 4 -5.29 3.75 -5.83
CA ASN A 4 -3.84 3.67 -6.03
C ASN A 4 -3.57 2.81 -7.27
N SER A 5 -2.68 3.24 -8.16
CA SER A 5 -2.16 2.48 -9.30
C SER A 5 -1.92 0.98 -8.99
N ARG A 6 -1.29 0.64 -7.87
CA ARG A 6 -1.06 -0.77 -7.47
C ARG A 6 -2.35 -1.56 -7.25
N THR A 7 -3.39 -0.89 -6.74
CA THR A 7 -4.72 -1.49 -6.57
C THR A 7 -5.37 -1.70 -7.93
N ILE A 8 -5.32 -0.71 -8.82
CA ILE A 8 -5.89 -0.82 -10.18
C ILE A 8 -5.20 -1.94 -10.97
N ALA A 9 -3.85 -1.96 -10.99
CA ALA A 9 -3.05 -3.02 -11.61
C ALA A 9 -3.47 -4.42 -11.11
N LYS A 10 -3.67 -4.56 -9.79
CA LYS A 10 -4.12 -5.81 -9.18
C LYS A 10 -5.52 -6.18 -9.64
N ILE A 11 -6.47 -5.25 -9.64
CA ILE A 11 -7.84 -5.50 -10.07
C ILE A 11 -7.86 -5.91 -11.54
N LEU A 12 -7.17 -5.17 -12.42
CA LEU A 12 -7.08 -5.48 -13.85
C LEU A 12 -6.59 -6.92 -14.08
N ARG A 13 -5.46 -7.28 -13.47
CA ARG A 13 -4.85 -8.62 -13.59
C ARG A 13 -5.75 -9.74 -13.07
N GLU A 14 -6.47 -9.51 -11.97
CA GLU A 14 -7.32 -10.54 -11.35
C GLU A 14 -8.69 -10.65 -12.02
N HIS A 15 -9.18 -9.57 -12.63
CA HIS A 15 -10.55 -9.49 -13.16
C HIS A 15 -10.63 -9.93 -14.61
N PHE A 16 -9.66 -9.53 -15.42
CA PHE A 16 -9.64 -9.81 -16.85
C PHE A 16 -8.79 -11.04 -17.13
N THR A 17 -9.41 -12.21 -16.95
CA THR A 17 -8.81 -13.52 -17.21
C THR A 17 -9.68 -14.32 -18.18
N GLY A 18 -9.08 -15.18 -18.98
CA GLY A 18 -9.77 -15.99 -19.98
C GLY A 18 -8.80 -16.61 -20.97
N GLU A 19 -9.34 -17.41 -21.90
CA GLU A 19 -8.54 -18.15 -22.87
C GLU A 19 -8.54 -17.50 -24.26
N ILE A 20 -9.70 -17.01 -24.71
CA ILE A 20 -9.88 -16.48 -26.06
C ILE A 20 -10.20 -14.98 -25.97
N PRO A 21 -9.30 -14.09 -26.44
CA PRO A 21 -9.54 -12.66 -26.42
C PRO A 21 -10.63 -12.27 -27.41
N ILE A 22 -11.32 -11.16 -27.14
CA ILE A 22 -12.25 -10.59 -28.12
C ILE A 22 -11.44 -9.99 -29.26
N ILE A 23 -11.54 -10.58 -30.44
CA ILE A 23 -10.88 -10.12 -31.66
C ILE A 23 -11.95 -9.65 -32.65
N LYS A 24 -11.72 -8.49 -33.26
CA LYS A 24 -12.61 -7.92 -34.28
C LYS A 24 -11.81 -7.44 -35.48
N ASN A 25 -12.41 -7.50 -36.66
CA ASN A 25 -11.79 -6.92 -37.85
C ASN A 25 -11.69 -5.39 -37.68
N ILE A 26 -10.66 -4.77 -38.24
CA ILE A 26 -10.42 -3.32 -38.16
C ILE A 26 -11.61 -2.49 -38.64
N TYR A 27 -12.41 -3.02 -39.58
CA TYR A 27 -13.62 -2.36 -40.07
C TYR A 27 -14.77 -2.39 -39.05
N GLU A 28 -14.80 -3.36 -38.14
CA GLU A 28 -15.81 -3.48 -37.08
C GLU A 28 -15.47 -2.64 -35.84
N HIS A 29 -14.23 -2.13 -35.72
CA HIS A 29 -13.76 -1.47 -34.49
C HIS A 29 -14.59 -0.24 -34.13
N ILE A 30 -14.91 0.61 -35.10
CA ILE A 30 -15.64 1.86 -34.86
C ILE A 30 -17.07 1.57 -34.40
N GLU A 31 -17.78 0.68 -35.10
CA GLU A 31 -19.15 0.30 -34.77
C GLU A 31 -19.22 -0.33 -33.37
N PHE A 32 -18.29 -1.25 -33.09
CA PHE A 32 -18.18 -1.90 -31.79
C PHE A 32 -17.92 -0.87 -30.67
N MET A 33 -16.99 0.06 -30.86
CA MET A 33 -16.69 1.09 -29.86
C MET A 33 -17.85 2.05 -29.66
N SER A 34 -18.59 2.39 -30.72
CA SER A 34 -19.80 3.20 -30.62
C SER A 34 -20.88 2.51 -29.81
N SER A 35 -21.14 1.23 -30.07
CA SER A 35 -22.11 0.44 -29.31
C SER A 35 -21.70 0.33 -27.84
N LEU A 36 -20.42 0.05 -27.57
CA LEU A 36 -19.90 -0.04 -26.21
C LEU A 36 -20.03 1.29 -25.46
N LYS A 37 -19.71 2.43 -26.09
CA LYS A 37 -19.90 3.77 -25.50
C LYS A 37 -21.36 3.96 -25.06
N THR A 38 -22.32 3.66 -25.93
CA THR A 38 -23.75 3.79 -25.62
C THR A 38 -24.18 2.88 -24.47
N GLU A 39 -23.66 1.65 -24.37
CA GLU A 39 -23.97 0.78 -23.25
C GLU A 39 -23.36 1.30 -21.93
N LEU A 40 -22.13 1.80 -21.96
CA LEU A 40 -21.46 2.33 -20.77
C LEU A 40 -22.11 3.64 -20.26
N GLU A 41 -22.60 4.49 -21.15
CA GLU A 41 -23.34 5.72 -20.79
C GLU A 41 -24.62 5.44 -19.99
N LYS A 42 -25.23 4.26 -20.16
CA LYS A 42 -26.42 3.85 -19.39
C LYS A 42 -26.09 3.49 -17.94
N ILE A 43 -24.83 3.24 -17.63
CA ILE A 43 -24.41 2.79 -16.30
C ILE A 43 -24.30 3.98 -15.35
N THR A 44 -25.13 3.99 -14.30
CA THR A 44 -25.07 5.03 -13.27
C THR A 44 -23.68 5.12 -12.64
N GLY A 45 -23.13 6.33 -12.56
CA GLY A 45 -21.81 6.59 -11.99
C GLY A 45 -20.63 6.37 -12.94
N VAL A 46 -20.90 6.06 -14.21
CA VAL A 46 -19.89 6.06 -15.29
C VAL A 46 -20.05 7.35 -16.09
N GLU A 47 -18.93 8.00 -16.40
CA GLU A 47 -18.87 9.12 -17.33
C GLU A 47 -18.04 8.72 -18.55
N VAL A 48 -18.68 8.61 -19.71
CA VAL A 48 -18.00 8.36 -20.99
C VAL A 48 -17.58 9.70 -21.57
N SER A 49 -16.33 9.80 -22.01
CA SER A 49 -15.78 11.04 -22.57
C SER A 49 -16.18 11.20 -24.03
N THR A 50 -16.78 12.34 -24.37
CA THR A 50 -17.30 12.67 -25.70
C THR A 50 -16.67 13.98 -26.22
N GLY A 51 -15.36 13.99 -26.45
CA GLY A 51 -14.67 15.14 -27.06
C GLY A 51 -14.45 14.96 -28.56
N SER A 52 -14.39 16.06 -29.31
CA SER A 52 -14.12 16.07 -30.76
C SER A 52 -12.68 15.68 -31.14
N SER A 53 -11.76 15.59 -30.18
CA SER A 53 -10.35 15.24 -30.37
C SER A 53 -10.01 13.76 -30.11
N TRP A 54 -10.99 12.92 -29.76
CA TRP A 54 -10.76 11.55 -29.33
C TRP A 54 -10.99 10.58 -30.48
N ASP A 55 -10.13 9.57 -30.62
CA ASP A 55 -10.25 8.56 -31.66
C ASP A 55 -11.59 7.80 -31.50
N MET A 56 -12.35 7.69 -32.59
CA MET A 56 -13.60 6.93 -32.62
C MET A 56 -13.38 5.44 -32.30
N ARG A 57 -12.15 4.95 -32.46
CA ARG A 57 -11.69 3.59 -32.16
C ARG A 57 -11.39 3.34 -30.67
N GLU A 58 -11.49 4.36 -29.84
CA GLU A 58 -11.25 4.27 -28.41
C GLU A 58 -12.53 4.63 -27.63
N CYS A 59 -12.78 3.92 -26.55
CA CYS A 59 -13.83 4.22 -25.58
C CYS A 59 -13.19 4.65 -24.27
N HIS A 60 -13.23 5.96 -24.01
CA HIS A 60 -12.74 6.56 -22.78
C HIS A 60 -13.88 6.72 -21.79
N PHE A 61 -13.71 6.18 -20.59
CA PHE A 61 -14.69 6.35 -19.52
C PHE A 61 -14.01 6.54 -18.18
N SER A 62 -14.72 7.13 -17.24
CA SER A 62 -14.30 7.21 -15.85
C SER A 62 -15.40 6.68 -14.94
N VAL A 63 -15.01 6.04 -13.85
CA VAL A 63 -15.95 5.63 -12.80
C VAL A 63 -15.85 6.64 -11.67
N LYS A 64 -16.96 7.30 -11.34
CA LYS A 64 -17.03 8.22 -10.20
C LYS A 64 -16.78 7.44 -8.92
N GLY A 65 -15.66 7.73 -8.27
CA GLY A 65 -15.35 7.24 -6.93
C GLY A 65 -15.63 8.31 -5.88
N GLU A 66 -15.98 7.89 -4.67
CA GLU A 66 -16.18 8.76 -3.50
C GLU A 66 -14.95 9.65 -3.20
N PHE A 67 -13.79 9.23 -3.68
CA PHE A 67 -12.52 9.84 -3.35
C PHE A 67 -11.93 10.72 -4.47
N SER A 68 -12.48 10.75 -5.69
CA SER A 68 -11.91 11.52 -6.82
C SER A 68 -12.99 12.36 -7.51
N LYS A 69 -12.76 13.68 -7.63
CA LYS A 69 -13.60 14.56 -8.47
C LYS A 69 -13.50 14.21 -9.97
N TYR A 70 -12.44 13.53 -10.38
CA TYR A 70 -12.14 13.18 -11.77
C TYR A 70 -12.29 11.67 -12.06
N GLY A 71 -12.81 10.88 -11.10
CA GLY A 71 -12.91 9.42 -11.22
C GLY A 71 -11.56 8.70 -11.33
N ASP A 72 -11.61 7.39 -11.55
CA ASP A 72 -10.53 6.60 -12.14
C ASP A 72 -10.84 6.44 -13.64
N SER A 73 -9.92 6.85 -14.52
CA SER A 73 -10.12 6.89 -15.98
C SER A 73 -9.56 5.65 -16.67
N PHE A 74 -10.30 5.13 -17.64
CA PHE A 74 -9.96 3.93 -18.39
C PHE A 74 -10.22 4.15 -19.88
N THR A 75 -9.41 3.49 -20.70
CA THR A 75 -9.55 3.48 -22.15
C THR A 75 -9.72 2.05 -22.62
N ILE A 76 -10.81 1.76 -23.32
CA ILE A 76 -11.01 0.50 -24.03
C ILE A 76 -10.68 0.73 -25.50
N GLN A 77 -9.85 -0.13 -26.07
CA GLN A 77 -9.40 -0.03 -27.46
C GLN A 77 -8.97 -1.40 -27.98
N PHE A 78 -8.80 -1.52 -29.29
CA PHE A 78 -8.16 -2.69 -29.88
C PHE A 78 -6.64 -2.47 -29.96
N ASN A 79 -5.85 -3.47 -29.58
CA ASN A 79 -4.40 -3.41 -29.70
C ASN A 79 -3.93 -3.70 -31.15
N GLN A 80 -2.62 -3.74 -31.38
CA GLN A 80 -2.03 -4.01 -32.70
C GLN A 80 -2.36 -5.42 -33.27
N LYS A 81 -2.77 -6.36 -32.42
CA LYS A 81 -3.24 -7.70 -32.79
C LYS A 81 -4.76 -7.76 -32.99
N ASN A 82 -5.43 -6.61 -32.96
CA ASN A 82 -6.89 -6.48 -32.98
C ASN A 82 -7.60 -7.17 -31.81
N GLU A 83 -6.92 -7.33 -30.67
CA GLU A 83 -7.50 -7.84 -29.44
C GLU A 83 -8.04 -6.67 -28.61
N LEU A 84 -9.22 -6.83 -28.03
CA LEU A 84 -9.82 -5.82 -27.16
C LEU A 84 -9.06 -5.76 -25.84
N ILE A 85 -8.62 -4.56 -25.46
CA ILE A 85 -7.91 -4.30 -24.21
C ILE A 85 -8.57 -3.15 -23.44
N ILE A 86 -8.36 -3.14 -22.13
CA ILE A 86 -8.62 -1.99 -21.26
C ILE A 86 -7.30 -1.47 -20.70
N ASP A 87 -7.14 -0.16 -20.66
CA ASP A 87 -5.94 0.53 -20.22
C ASP A 87 -6.26 1.57 -19.13
N ASN A 88 -5.33 1.76 -18.20
CA ASN A 88 -5.34 2.77 -17.14
C ASN A 88 -3.99 3.52 -17.08
N TYR A 89 -3.52 4.08 -18.20
CA TYR A 89 -2.27 4.84 -18.38
C TYR A 89 -0.95 4.08 -18.07
N ARG A 90 -0.91 3.27 -17.01
CA ARG A 90 0.27 2.52 -16.54
C ARG A 90 0.10 1.01 -16.62
N ASP A 91 -1.14 0.54 -16.68
CA ASP A 91 -1.49 -0.87 -16.61
C ASP A 91 -2.59 -1.16 -17.63
N SER A 92 -2.54 -2.34 -18.24
CA SER A 92 -3.53 -2.79 -19.21
C SER A 92 -3.86 -4.27 -19.02
N ALA A 93 -5.02 -4.68 -19.53
CA ALA A 93 -5.45 -6.06 -19.56
C ALA A 93 -6.27 -6.38 -20.81
N THR A 94 -6.16 -7.62 -21.29
CA THR A 94 -6.96 -8.13 -22.42
C THR A 94 -8.36 -8.51 -21.96
N ILE A 95 -9.37 -8.18 -22.75
CA ILE A 95 -10.77 -8.47 -22.49
C ILE A 95 -11.17 -9.73 -23.24
N TYR A 96 -11.74 -10.69 -22.53
CA TYR A 96 -12.14 -12.00 -23.06
C TYR A 96 -13.67 -12.10 -23.23
N GLN A 97 -14.43 -11.37 -22.42
CA GLN A 97 -15.89 -11.28 -22.47
C GLN A 97 -16.35 -9.85 -22.17
N ILE A 98 -17.41 -9.39 -22.83
CA ILE A 98 -17.92 -8.01 -22.66
C ILE A 98 -18.42 -7.79 -21.24
N GLU A 99 -19.02 -8.82 -20.64
CA GLU A 99 -19.54 -8.85 -19.28
C GLU A 99 -18.43 -8.59 -18.24
N GLN A 100 -17.16 -8.82 -18.58
CA GLN A 100 -16.03 -8.47 -17.72
C GLN A 100 -15.93 -6.96 -17.53
N ILE A 101 -16.29 -6.14 -18.53
CA ILE A 101 -16.28 -4.68 -18.43
C ILE A 101 -17.32 -4.21 -17.41
N TYR A 102 -18.55 -4.74 -17.48
CA TYR A 102 -19.63 -4.36 -16.58
C TYR A 102 -19.33 -4.76 -15.14
N SER A 103 -18.94 -6.01 -14.92
CA SER A 103 -18.55 -6.50 -13.60
C SER A 103 -17.29 -5.82 -13.05
N PHE A 104 -16.38 -5.35 -13.91
CA PHE A 104 -15.23 -4.55 -13.52
C PHE A 104 -15.66 -3.19 -12.96
N ILE A 105 -16.60 -2.52 -13.64
CA ILE A 105 -17.16 -1.23 -13.17
C ILE A 105 -17.84 -1.40 -11.82
N ASP A 106 -18.62 -2.47 -11.63
CA ASP A 106 -19.25 -2.75 -10.33
C ASP A 106 -18.21 -3.01 -9.24
N ARG A 107 -17.15 -3.74 -9.55
CA ARG A 107 -16.02 -3.96 -8.64
C ARG A 107 -15.33 -2.65 -8.26
N LEU A 108 -15.12 -1.73 -9.21
CA LEU A 108 -14.53 -0.42 -8.94
C LEU A 108 -15.41 0.43 -8.00
N LYS A 109 -16.74 0.38 -8.15
CA LYS A 109 -17.68 1.10 -7.27
C LYS A 109 -17.64 0.61 -5.83
N LEU A 110 -17.36 -0.67 -5.60
CA LEU A 110 -17.29 -1.28 -4.26
C LEU A 110 -15.91 -1.13 -3.59
N GLU A 111 -14.84 -0.90 -4.36
CA GLU A 111 -13.49 -0.85 -3.79
C GLU A 111 -13.27 0.28 -2.75
N PRO A 112 -13.90 1.47 -2.86
CA PRO A 112 -13.88 2.47 -1.81
C PRO A 112 -14.33 1.96 -0.44
N GLU A 113 -15.44 1.23 -0.37
CA GLU A 113 -15.97 0.63 0.85
C GLU A 113 -15.06 -0.47 1.36
N ASN A 114 -14.53 -1.31 0.47
CA ASN A 114 -13.55 -2.33 0.82
C ASN A 114 -12.30 -1.72 1.46
N ILE A 115 -11.79 -0.62 0.91
CA ILE A 115 -10.63 0.11 1.46
C ILE A 115 -10.96 0.66 2.85
N LYS A 116 -12.14 1.26 3.03
CA LYS A 116 -12.60 1.74 4.35
C LYS A 116 -12.70 0.60 5.35
N GLY A 117 -13.33 -0.52 4.99
CA GLY A 117 -13.46 -1.70 5.83
C GLY A 117 -12.10 -2.29 6.25
N ARG A 118 -11.16 -2.42 5.31
CA ARG A 118 -9.78 -2.87 5.58
C ARG A 118 -9.05 -1.92 6.53
N ARG A 119 -9.22 -0.60 6.37
CA ARG A 119 -8.63 0.42 7.28
C ARG A 119 -9.17 0.29 8.70
N LEU A 120 -10.49 0.25 8.86
CA LEU A 120 -11.13 0.08 10.18
C LEU A 120 -10.70 -1.21 10.87
N LYS A 121 -10.60 -2.31 10.11
CA LYS A 121 -10.08 -3.59 10.64
C LYS A 121 -8.63 -3.46 11.10
N THR A 122 -7.77 -2.81 10.31
CA THR A 122 -6.36 -2.58 10.65
C THR A 122 -6.22 -1.71 11.90
N GLU A 123 -7.00 -0.64 12.02
CA GLU A 123 -7.01 0.24 13.19
C GLU A 123 -7.45 -0.50 14.45
N LYS A 124 -8.51 -1.32 14.38
CA LYS A 124 -8.94 -2.18 15.49
C LYS A 124 -7.83 -3.13 15.93
N ILE A 125 -7.17 -3.80 14.98
CA ILE A 125 -6.06 -4.71 15.29
C ILE A 125 -4.88 -3.95 15.93
N ASN A 126 -4.50 -2.79 15.38
CA ASN A 126 -3.41 -1.98 15.93
C ASN A 126 -3.73 -1.46 17.34
N LYS A 127 -4.99 -1.09 17.62
CA LYS A 127 -5.44 -0.69 18.96
C LYS A 127 -5.27 -1.82 19.97
N LEU A 128 -5.64 -3.06 19.61
CA LEU A 128 -5.44 -4.24 20.47
C LEU A 128 -3.94 -4.50 20.71
N LYS A 129 -3.12 -4.44 19.65
CA LYS A 129 -1.66 -4.62 19.76
C LYS A 129 -1.04 -3.55 20.66
N LYS A 130 -1.47 -2.30 20.55
CA LYS A 130 -1.04 -1.21 21.43
C LYS A 130 -1.36 -1.53 22.89
N GLN A 131 -2.58 -1.97 23.19
CA GLN A 131 -2.97 -2.32 24.56
C GLN A 131 -2.09 -3.44 25.13
N ALA A 132 -1.81 -4.47 24.32
CA ALA A 132 -0.91 -5.55 24.73
C ALA A 132 0.51 -5.06 25.01
N ILE A 133 1.08 -4.24 24.12
CA ILE A 133 2.42 -3.65 24.31
C ILE A 133 2.43 -2.78 25.58
N LEU A 134 1.46 -1.88 25.75
CA LEU A 134 1.38 -1.01 26.92
C LEU A 134 1.23 -1.80 28.22
N ALA A 135 0.43 -2.86 28.24
CA ALA A 135 0.25 -3.71 29.41
C ALA A 135 1.58 -4.37 29.81
N LYS A 136 2.27 -5.01 28.85
CA LYS A 136 3.57 -5.65 29.11
C LYS A 136 4.62 -4.64 29.56
N MET A 137 4.59 -3.43 29.00
CA MET A 137 5.54 -2.39 29.40
C MET A 137 5.27 -1.80 30.76
N LYS A 138 4.01 -1.64 31.15
CA LYS A 138 3.66 -1.23 32.51
C LYS A 138 4.14 -2.25 33.54
N GLU A 139 4.03 -3.54 33.23
CA GLU A 139 4.54 -4.63 34.05
C GLU A 139 6.08 -4.50 34.21
N ILE A 140 6.81 -4.46 33.09
CA ILE A 140 8.27 -4.35 33.08
C ILE A 140 8.75 -3.07 33.79
N ALA A 141 8.12 -1.92 33.49
CA ALA A 141 8.46 -0.63 34.09
C ALA A 141 8.24 -0.60 35.61
N LYS A 142 7.19 -1.28 36.08
CA LYS A 142 6.91 -1.42 37.51
C LYS A 142 7.95 -2.32 38.20
N GLU A 143 8.33 -3.42 37.57
CA GLU A 143 9.33 -4.35 38.11
C GLU A 143 10.73 -3.71 38.14
N ASP A 144 11.13 -3.10 37.03
CA ASP A 144 12.50 -2.61 36.83
C ASP A 144 12.65 -1.11 37.18
N GLN A 145 11.59 -0.50 37.72
CA GLN A 145 11.55 0.89 38.23
C GLN A 145 12.11 1.89 37.20
N PHE A 146 11.38 2.08 36.09
CA PHE A 146 11.67 3.13 35.11
C PHE A 146 10.40 3.78 34.57
N ASP A 147 10.56 5.02 34.11
CA ASP A 147 9.50 5.77 33.44
C ASP A 147 9.59 5.57 31.92
N PHE A 148 8.42 5.51 31.28
CA PHE A 148 8.32 5.53 29.83
C PHE A 148 7.06 6.25 29.37
N TYR A 149 7.06 6.67 28.11
CA TYR A 149 5.86 7.08 27.39
C TYR A 149 5.87 6.53 25.97
N THR A 150 4.74 6.63 25.27
CA THR A 150 4.61 6.11 23.90
C THR A 150 3.98 7.12 22.97
N THR A 151 4.40 7.10 21.72
CA THR A 151 3.81 7.87 20.62
C THR A 151 3.34 6.92 19.53
N GLU A 152 2.12 7.13 19.04
CA GLU A 152 1.51 6.28 18.03
C GLU A 152 1.81 6.77 16.63
N TYR A 153 2.17 5.82 15.76
CA TYR A 153 2.28 6.03 14.33
C TYR A 153 1.47 4.98 13.59
N LYS A 154 1.17 5.23 12.32
CA LYS A 154 0.38 4.33 11.49
C LYS A 154 0.98 2.92 11.38
N THR A 155 2.30 2.79 11.40
CA THR A 155 3.02 1.53 11.15
C THR A 155 3.76 0.98 12.37
N LYS A 156 3.87 1.77 13.43
CA LYS A 156 4.69 1.44 14.61
C LYS A 156 4.17 2.15 15.86
N LEU A 157 4.53 1.60 17.01
CA LEU A 157 4.48 2.32 18.28
C LEU A 157 5.91 2.77 18.60
N LYS A 158 6.12 4.07 18.79
CA LYS A 158 7.40 4.57 19.32
C LYS A 158 7.30 4.60 20.85
N MET A 159 8.29 4.02 21.50
CA MET A 159 8.45 4.03 22.95
C MET A 159 9.64 4.87 23.33
N ILE A 160 9.49 5.64 24.39
CA ILE A 160 10.55 6.50 24.89
C ILE A 160 10.72 6.21 26.38
N VAL A 161 11.89 5.72 26.75
CA VAL A 161 12.24 5.30 28.11
C VAL A 161 13.22 6.30 28.70
N ARG A 162 13.00 6.71 29.95
CA ARG A 162 13.99 7.50 30.69
C ARG A 162 15.15 6.62 31.13
N VAL A 163 16.36 7.07 30.85
CA VAL A 163 17.61 6.43 31.27
C VAL A 163 18.47 7.45 32.03
N GLU A 164 19.59 7.01 32.61
CA GLU A 164 20.36 7.83 33.54
C GLU A 164 20.93 9.12 32.93
N GLY A 165 21.09 10.14 33.77
CA GLY A 165 21.64 11.43 33.36
C GLY A 165 20.71 12.26 32.47
N GLY A 166 19.39 12.11 32.63
CA GLY A 166 18.39 12.90 31.90
C GLY A 166 18.25 12.52 30.41
N LYS A 167 18.76 11.35 30.02
CA LYS A 167 18.75 10.87 28.64
C LYS A 167 17.48 10.07 28.35
N LEU A 168 17.13 9.99 27.07
CA LEU A 168 15.98 9.24 26.57
C LEU A 168 16.44 8.16 25.60
N LEU A 169 15.88 6.96 25.74
CA LEU A 169 16.02 5.86 24.80
C LEU A 169 14.75 5.76 23.97
N GLU A 170 14.85 6.02 22.66
CA GLU A 170 13.75 5.84 21.72
C GLU A 170 13.80 4.46 21.06
N ILE A 171 12.69 3.74 21.08
CA ILE A 171 12.55 2.39 20.53
C ILE A 171 11.33 2.38 19.61
N ASP A 172 11.57 2.10 18.33
CA ASP A 172 10.50 1.92 17.35
C ASP A 172 10.06 0.45 17.33
N ILE A 173 8.77 0.20 17.62
CA ILE A 173 8.18 -1.15 17.64
C ILE A 173 7.16 -1.28 16.50
N PRO A 174 7.52 -1.92 15.37
CA PRO A 174 6.57 -2.19 14.29
C PRO A 174 5.44 -3.11 14.75
N TYR A 175 4.19 -2.77 14.42
CA TYR A 175 3.03 -3.60 14.80
C TYR A 175 3.08 -5.02 14.22
N GLY A 176 3.81 -5.23 13.13
CA GLY A 176 4.00 -6.55 12.51
C GLY A 176 4.97 -7.47 13.28
N LYS A 177 5.89 -6.90 14.06
CA LYS A 177 6.96 -7.64 14.75
C LYS A 177 6.90 -7.57 16.28
N PHE A 178 5.79 -7.04 16.82
CA PHE A 178 5.72 -6.72 18.24
C PHE A 178 5.92 -7.94 19.15
N GLN A 179 5.39 -9.12 18.78
CA GLN A 179 5.52 -10.32 19.60
C GLN A 179 6.97 -10.80 19.74
N GLU A 180 7.76 -10.64 18.68
CA GLU A 180 9.19 -10.96 18.68
C GLU A 180 9.94 -9.94 19.54
N ILE A 181 9.73 -8.65 19.26
CA ILE A 181 10.42 -7.55 19.95
C ILE A 181 10.13 -7.57 21.46
N LEU A 182 8.89 -7.85 21.88
CA LEU A 182 8.51 -7.87 23.29
C LEU A 182 9.28 -8.91 24.12
N LYS A 183 9.80 -9.99 23.51
CA LYS A 183 10.57 -11.01 24.23
C LYS A 183 11.90 -10.45 24.74
N ASP A 184 12.58 -9.70 23.88
CA ASP A 184 13.94 -9.21 24.16
C ASP A 184 13.95 -7.78 24.72
N LEU A 185 12.82 -7.08 24.65
CA LEU A 185 12.70 -5.66 25.00
C LEU A 185 13.15 -5.36 26.44
N ARG A 186 12.77 -6.21 27.41
CA ARG A 186 13.20 -6.05 28.80
C ARG A 186 14.72 -6.14 28.94
N SER A 187 15.30 -7.21 28.39
CA SER A 187 16.75 -7.42 28.43
C SER A 187 17.49 -6.25 27.79
N PHE A 188 17.02 -5.80 26.63
CA PHE A 188 17.61 -4.66 25.93
C PHE A 188 17.60 -3.37 26.77
N ILE A 189 16.45 -3.01 27.35
CA ILE A 189 16.33 -1.79 28.18
C ILE A 189 17.26 -1.89 29.40
N MET A 190 17.31 -3.06 30.04
CA MET A 190 18.18 -3.28 31.21
C MET A 190 19.65 -3.13 30.84
N THR A 191 20.11 -3.80 29.77
CA THR A 191 21.49 -3.69 29.30
C THR A 191 21.86 -2.25 28.96
N VAL A 192 20.98 -1.50 28.27
CA VAL A 192 21.24 -0.10 27.96
C VAL A 192 21.41 0.75 29.22
N ARG A 193 20.54 0.55 30.22
CA ARG A 193 20.62 1.29 31.50
C ARG A 193 21.88 0.94 32.27
N GLU A 194 22.28 -0.34 32.31
CA GLU A 194 23.50 -0.80 32.97
C GLU A 194 24.74 -0.21 32.31
N LEU A 195 24.85 -0.28 30.98
CA LEU A 195 25.97 0.30 30.24
C LEU A 195 26.12 1.80 30.52
N GLN A 196 25.00 2.53 30.57
CA GLN A 196 25.03 3.96 30.90
C GLN A 196 25.44 4.23 32.35
N LYS A 197 25.02 3.40 33.30
CA LYS A 197 25.48 3.47 34.71
C LYS A 197 26.98 3.23 34.83
N SER A 198 27.54 2.34 34.00
CA SER A 198 28.98 2.11 33.90
C SER A 198 29.75 3.22 33.16
N GLY A 199 29.09 4.30 32.76
CA GLY A 199 29.70 5.44 32.09
C GLY A 199 29.79 5.32 30.56
N ILE A 200 29.26 4.25 29.96
CA ILE A 200 29.29 4.06 28.51
C ILE A 200 28.15 4.86 27.88
N SER A 201 28.52 5.85 27.04
CA SER A 201 27.57 6.61 26.24
C SER A 201 27.62 6.17 24.78
N PHE A 202 26.46 6.05 24.14
CA PHE A 202 26.38 5.70 22.73
C PHE A 202 25.31 6.51 22.00
N LYS A 203 25.49 6.65 20.69
CA LYS A 203 24.53 7.27 19.77
C LYS A 203 24.51 6.45 18.48
N LEU A 204 23.33 6.07 18.05
CA LEU A 204 23.14 5.47 16.73
C LEU A 204 22.96 6.60 15.71
N LYS A 205 23.71 6.54 14.61
CA LYS A 205 23.59 7.45 13.47
C LYS A 205 23.40 6.61 12.21
N PRO A 206 22.62 7.08 11.23
CA PRO A 206 22.63 6.47 9.91
C PRO A 206 24.05 6.52 9.35
N ASP A 207 24.49 5.44 8.72
CA ASP A 207 25.75 5.42 8.00
C ASP A 207 25.59 6.29 6.74
N SER A 208 26.31 7.41 6.70
CA SER A 208 26.28 8.34 5.57
C SER A 208 27.21 7.93 4.43
N ASN A 209 27.88 6.77 4.51
CA ASN A 209 28.92 6.35 3.56
C ASN A 209 30.12 7.32 3.48
N ASP A 210 30.21 8.28 4.40
CA ASP A 210 31.31 9.23 4.49
C ASP A 210 32.53 8.53 5.08
N GLY A 211 33.47 8.08 4.24
CA GLY A 211 34.92 8.04 4.49
C GLY A 211 35.48 7.61 5.86
N TYR A 212 34.72 6.92 6.73
CA TYR A 212 35.20 6.52 8.03
C TYR A 212 36.34 5.50 7.85
N GLY A 213 37.41 5.64 8.64
CA GLY A 213 38.55 4.73 8.66
C GLY A 213 38.20 3.37 9.26
N TRP A 214 37.29 2.64 8.61
CA TRP A 214 36.81 1.34 9.06
C TRP A 214 37.97 0.37 9.19
N ILE A 215 38.19 -0.16 10.40
CA ILE A 215 39.06 -1.31 10.61
C ILE A 215 38.29 -2.53 10.13
N ARG A 216 38.55 -2.96 8.90
CA ARG A 216 37.87 -4.10 8.29
C ARG A 216 38.50 -5.40 8.75
N HIS A 217 37.69 -6.31 9.26
CA HIS A 217 38.12 -7.69 9.46
C HIS A 217 38.33 -8.36 8.09
N THR A 218 39.43 -9.08 7.94
CA THR A 218 39.88 -9.72 6.68
C THR A 218 38.93 -10.80 6.14
N SER A 219 37.84 -11.11 6.83
CA SER A 219 36.87 -12.14 6.48
C SER A 219 35.71 -11.69 5.59
N VAL A 220 35.55 -10.40 5.29
CA VAL A 220 34.49 -9.95 4.36
C VAL A 220 35.03 -9.85 2.94
N ARG A 221 35.39 -11.00 2.37
CA ARG A 221 35.39 -11.18 0.91
C ARG A 221 34.14 -11.96 0.53
N ASN A 222 33.29 -11.29 -0.24
CA ASN A 222 32.25 -11.79 -1.13
C ASN A 222 30.96 -12.25 -0.46
N ALA A 223 29.87 -11.53 -0.76
CA ALA A 223 28.85 -12.08 -1.65
C ALA A 223 28.15 -10.92 -2.41
N PRO A 224 27.68 -11.17 -3.65
CA PRO A 224 27.17 -10.17 -4.59
C PRO A 224 25.90 -9.44 -4.14
#